data_AF-X0TUW6-F1
#
_entry.id   AF-X0TUW6-F1
#
_cell.length_a   1.000
_cell.length_b   1.000
_cell.length_c   1.000
_cell.angle_alpha   90.00
_cell.angle_beta   90.00
_cell.angle_gamma   90.00
#
_symmetry.space_group_name_H-M   'P 1'
#
loop_
_entity.id
_entity.type
_entity.pdbx_description
1 polymer ?
#
loop_
_entity_poly.entity_id
_entity_poly.type
_entity_poly.pdbx_seq_one_letter_code
_entity_poly.pdbx_strand_id
1 'polypeptide(L)'
;MQRLTALYQTTLGKKMVVAISGLILYGFVLGHMLGNLKVFTGSDAAGAPRIDIYAHFLRTMGEPLVPYSFLLWIVRIILLVALVLHVYTVIVLARRNHAARQQDYSQHRYSQASSPARWMMVSGFLLLLFVIFHLLQFTFGKISGAPFVEGKVYANLYYAFQKWFFAAMYVVAMAALALHINHGV
;
A
#
# COMPACT_ATOMS: atom_id res chain seq x y z
N MET A 1 -6.78 26.03 15.27
CA MET A 1 -7.54 24.94 14.60
C MET A 1 -8.36 25.42 13.39
N GLN A 2 -9.08 26.56 13.45
CA GLN A 2 -9.93 27.06 12.34
C GLN A 2 -9.20 27.31 11.00
N ARG A 3 -7.91 27.70 11.02
CA ARG A 3 -7.12 27.91 9.79
C ARG A 3 -6.78 26.61 9.06
N LEU A 4 -6.52 25.53 9.79
CA LEU A 4 -6.20 24.22 9.19
C LEU A 4 -7.42 23.58 8.55
N THR A 5 -8.59 23.71 9.19
CA THR A 5 -9.86 23.24 8.62
C THR A 5 -10.25 24.04 7.38
N ALA A 6 -10.09 25.37 7.40
CA ALA A 6 -10.31 26.21 6.24
C ALA A 6 -9.38 25.86 5.06
N LEU A 7 -8.10 25.62 5.32
CA LEU A 7 -7.14 25.19 4.29
C LEU A 7 -7.52 23.82 3.70
N TYR A 8 -7.90 22.83 4.52
CA TYR A 8 -8.34 21.53 4.03
C TYR A 8 -9.64 21.59 3.22
N GLN A 9 -10.52 22.55 3.47
CA GLN A 9 -11.76 22.71 2.69
C GLN A 9 -11.45 23.10 1.22
N THR A 10 -10.32 23.75 0.96
CA THR A 10 -9.89 24.10 -0.39
C THR A 10 -9.51 22.86 -1.23
N THR A 11 -9.56 22.99 -2.56
CA THR A 11 -9.06 21.95 -3.47
C THR A 11 -7.55 21.77 -3.34
N LEU A 12 -6.81 22.86 -3.09
CA LEU A 12 -5.36 22.84 -2.90
C LEU A 12 -4.96 22.03 -1.66
N GLY A 13 -5.59 22.30 -0.51
CA GLY A 13 -5.31 21.59 0.74
C GLY A 13 -5.58 20.08 0.63
N LYS A 14 -6.66 19.69 -0.06
CA LYS A 14 -6.94 18.26 -0.35
C LYS A 14 -5.86 17.63 -1.23
N LYS A 15 -5.40 18.31 -2.28
CA LYS A 15 -4.30 17.82 -3.12
C LYS A 15 -3.00 17.65 -2.33
N MET A 16 -2.70 18.57 -1.40
CA MET A 16 -1.54 18.44 -0.51
C MET A 16 -1.64 17.20 0.39
N VAL A 17 -2.83 16.93 0.97
CA VAL A 17 -3.05 15.73 1.77
C VAL A 17 -2.82 14.46 0.94
N VAL A 18 -3.32 14.40 -0.30
CA VAL A 18 -3.09 13.28 -1.22
C VAL A 18 -1.60 13.11 -1.52
N ALA A 19 -0.87 14.19 -1.78
CA ALA A 19 0.55 14.16 -2.10
C ALA A 19 1.40 13.68 -0.90
N ILE A 20 1.18 14.23 0.30
CA ILE A 20 1.92 13.87 1.51
C ILE A 20 1.64 12.41 1.89
N SER A 21 0.37 12.02 1.92
CA SER A 21 -0.01 10.63 2.21
C SER A 21 0.53 9.66 1.16
N GLY A 22 0.48 10.03 -0.13
CA GLY A 22 1.05 9.26 -1.22
C GLY A 22 2.57 9.07 -1.08
N LEU A 23 3.30 10.12 -0.69
CA LEU A 23 4.75 10.05 -0.46
C LEU A 23 5.10 9.11 0.70
N ILE A 24 4.34 9.15 1.80
CA ILE A 24 4.51 8.23 2.93
C ILE A 24 4.30 6.77 2.49
N LEU A 25 3.21 6.51 1.76
CA LEU A 25 2.88 5.18 1.25
C LEU A 25 3.93 4.69 0.25
N TYR A 26 4.41 5.56 -0.64
CA TYR A 26 5.47 5.24 -1.60
C TYR A 26 6.77 4.87 -0.90
N GLY A 27 7.22 5.68 0.07
CA GLY A 27 8.41 5.37 0.87
C GLY A 27 8.29 4.03 1.60
N PHE A 28 7.10 3.73 2.13
CA PHE A 28 6.84 2.42 2.73
C PHE A 28 6.91 1.29 1.71
N VAL A 29 6.28 1.42 0.54
CA VAL A 29 6.32 0.39 -0.51
C VAL A 29 7.77 0.08 -0.92
N LEU A 30 8.62 1.11 -1.07
CA LEU A 30 10.04 0.92 -1.35
C LEU A 30 10.74 0.13 -0.23
N GLY A 31 10.60 0.57 1.02
CA GLY A 31 11.19 -0.13 2.17
C GLY A 31 10.66 -1.56 2.33
N HIS A 32 9.37 -1.75 2.13
CA HIS A 32 8.69 -3.04 2.16
C HIS A 32 9.23 -3.98 1.08
N MET A 33 9.39 -3.50 -0.16
CA MET A 33 9.99 -4.25 -1.25
C MET A 33 11.43 -4.65 -0.92
N LEU A 34 12.26 -3.71 -0.45
CA LEU A 34 13.64 -3.98 -0.05
C LEU A 34 13.72 -5.04 1.07
N GLY A 35 12.81 -4.98 2.04
CA GLY A 35 12.67 -6.00 3.06
C GLY A 35 12.32 -7.38 2.50
N ASN A 36 11.35 -7.44 1.57
CA ASN A 36 10.94 -8.68 0.92
C ASN A 36 12.03 -9.29 0.02
N LEU A 37 12.87 -8.48 -0.63
CA LEU A 37 13.98 -8.98 -1.45
C LEU A 37 14.99 -9.83 -0.66
N LYS A 38 15.02 -9.70 0.67
CA LYS A 38 15.83 -10.58 1.52
C LYS A 38 15.44 -12.06 1.39
N VAL A 39 14.25 -12.38 0.88
CA VAL A 39 13.87 -13.77 0.53
C VAL A 39 14.87 -14.43 -0.43
N PHE A 40 15.50 -13.66 -1.31
CA PHE A 40 16.47 -14.15 -2.30
C PHE A 40 17.91 -14.20 -1.77
N THR A 41 18.14 -13.75 -0.54
CA THR A 41 19.51 -13.65 0.03
C THR A 41 19.93 -14.90 0.80
N GLY A 42 19.11 -15.95 0.77
CA GLY A 42 19.38 -17.23 1.43
C GLY A 42 19.31 -17.16 2.96
N SER A 43 20.03 -18.07 3.61
CA SER A 43 20.11 -18.16 5.07
C SER A 43 21.39 -17.51 5.62
N ASP A 44 21.39 -17.24 6.93
CA ASP A 44 22.61 -16.91 7.67
C ASP A 44 23.46 -18.15 7.98
N ALA A 45 24.57 -17.97 8.70
CA ALA A 45 25.47 -19.06 9.09
C ALA A 45 24.82 -20.10 10.02
N ALA A 46 23.75 -19.73 10.73
CA ALA A 46 22.99 -20.62 11.61
C ALA A 46 21.85 -21.34 10.87
N GLY A 47 21.67 -21.10 9.57
CA GLY A 47 20.63 -21.70 8.74
C GLY A 47 19.28 -20.97 8.77
N ALA A 48 19.18 -19.83 9.45
CA ALA A 48 17.95 -19.03 9.52
C ALA A 48 17.77 -18.18 8.23
N PRO A 49 16.59 -18.22 7.58
CA PRO A 49 16.33 -17.37 6.41
C PRO A 49 16.49 -15.88 6.75
N ARG A 50 17.21 -15.14 5.91
CA ARG A 50 17.50 -13.71 6.17
C ARG A 50 16.26 -12.82 6.24
N ILE A 51 15.17 -13.22 5.59
CA ILE A 51 13.87 -12.54 5.70
C ILE A 51 13.25 -12.72 7.09
N ASP A 52 13.40 -13.88 7.72
CA ASP A 52 12.90 -14.14 9.08
C ASP A 52 13.69 -13.33 10.11
N ILE A 53 15.02 -13.24 9.93
CA ILE A 53 15.90 -12.40 10.75
C ILE A 53 15.48 -10.92 10.65
N TYR A 54 15.23 -10.44 9.43
CA TYR A 54 14.77 -9.07 9.23
C TYR A 54 13.39 -8.84 9.85
N ALA A 55 12.47 -9.79 9.74
CA ALA A 55 11.16 -9.69 10.36
C ALA A 55 11.26 -9.66 11.90
N HIS A 56 12.19 -10.42 12.49
CA HIS A 56 12.49 -10.36 13.92
C HIS A 56 13.05 -8.99 14.31
N PHE A 57 14.06 -8.49 13.56
CA PHE A 57 14.64 -7.16 13.78
C PHE A 57 13.58 -6.06 13.78
N LEU A 58 12.60 -6.08 12.87
CA LEU A 58 11.52 -5.10 12.84
C LEU A 58 10.67 -5.10 14.12
N ARG A 59 10.60 -6.22 14.84
CA ARG A 59 9.88 -6.31 16.10
C ARG A 59 10.74 -5.88 17.28
N THR A 60 12.04 -6.17 17.26
CA THR A 60 12.94 -5.83 18.38
C THR A 60 13.68 -4.50 18.20
N MET A 61 13.43 -3.77 17.10
CA MET A 61 14.08 -2.48 16.87
C MET A 61 13.73 -1.49 17.99
N GLY A 62 14.76 -0.98 18.65
CA GLY A 62 14.63 -0.06 19.79
C GLY A 62 14.61 -0.74 21.16
N GLU A 63 14.66 -2.06 21.25
CA GLU A 63 14.86 -2.73 22.54
C GLU A 63 16.27 -2.50 23.10
N PRO A 64 16.44 -2.38 24.44
CA PRO A 64 15.40 -2.40 25.47
C PRO A 64 14.77 -1.02 25.77
N LEU A 65 15.13 0.04 25.03
CA LEU A 65 14.65 1.41 25.27
C LEU A 65 13.12 1.53 25.12
N VAL A 66 12.54 0.77 24.19
CA VAL A 66 11.08 0.65 24.00
C VAL A 66 10.66 -0.81 23.93
N PRO A 67 9.39 -1.14 24.24
CA PRO A 67 8.90 -2.52 24.25
C PRO A 67 8.94 -3.21 22.87
N TYR A 68 8.87 -4.54 22.90
CA TYR A 68 8.73 -5.37 21.70
C TYR A 68 7.61 -4.89 20.78
N SER A 69 7.94 -4.77 19.49
CA SER A 69 7.10 -4.30 18.39
C SER A 69 6.58 -2.86 18.51
N PHE A 70 7.03 -2.08 19.48
CA PHE A 70 6.52 -0.72 19.71
C PHE A 70 6.72 0.20 18.49
N LEU A 71 7.95 0.30 17.99
CA LEU A 71 8.23 1.12 16.80
C LEU A 71 7.52 0.60 15.55
N LEU A 72 7.36 -0.73 15.42
CA LEU A 72 6.62 -1.33 14.31
C LEU A 72 5.14 -0.91 14.33
N TRP A 73 4.53 -0.84 15.52
CA TRP A 73 3.15 -0.37 15.67
C TRP A 73 2.98 1.11 15.34
N ILE A 74 3.94 1.96 15.71
CA ILE A 74 3.94 3.37 15.30
C ILE A 74 3.90 3.47 13.77
N VAL A 75 4.80 2.75 13.09
CA VAL A 75 4.82 2.71 11.62
C VAL A 75 3.47 2.23 11.06
N ARG A 76 2.89 1.16 11.61
CA ARG A 76 1.56 0.66 11.17
C ARG A 76 0.45 1.70 11.31
N ILE A 77 0.42 2.44 12.42
CA ILE A 77 -0.59 3.48 12.66
C ILE A 77 -0.42 4.61 11.65
N ILE A 78 0.81 5.09 11.43
CA ILE A 78 1.12 6.13 10.44
C ILE A 78 0.65 5.70 9.05
N LEU A 79 0.94 4.46 8.65
CA LEU A 79 0.53 3.92 7.35
C LEU A 79 -0.98 3.78 7.21
N LEU A 80 -1.66 3.32 8.26
CA LEU A 80 -3.11 3.19 8.24
C LEU A 80 -3.77 4.57 8.09
N VAL A 81 -3.31 5.56 8.86
CA VAL A 81 -3.79 6.94 8.75
C VAL A 81 -3.49 7.52 7.37
N ALA A 82 -2.29 7.34 6.84
CA ALA A 82 -1.92 7.79 5.51
C ALA A 82 -2.80 7.16 4.43
N LEU A 83 -3.02 5.83 4.49
CA LEU A 83 -3.88 5.11 3.55
C LEU A 83 -5.33 5.62 3.57
N VAL A 84 -5.90 5.76 4.78
CA VAL A 84 -7.28 6.27 4.94
C VAL A 84 -7.39 7.68 4.39
N LEU A 85 -6.47 8.58 4.75
CA LEU A 85 -6.48 9.97 4.27
C LEU A 85 -6.29 10.04 2.75
N HIS A 86 -5.40 9.22 2.18
CA HIS A 86 -5.13 9.14 0.75
C HIS A 86 -6.40 8.75 -0.01
N VAL A 87 -6.98 7.61 0.31
CA VAL A 87 -8.17 7.06 -0.36
C VAL A 87 -9.37 7.98 -0.17
N TYR A 88 -9.65 8.41 1.06
CA TYR A 88 -10.79 9.28 1.35
C TYR A 88 -10.71 10.60 0.58
N THR A 89 -9.55 11.27 0.59
CA THR A 89 -9.40 12.57 -0.05
C THR A 89 -9.46 12.47 -1.57
N VAL A 90 -8.93 11.39 -2.17
CA VAL A 90 -9.07 11.10 -3.60
C VAL A 90 -10.54 10.90 -3.97
N ILE A 91 -11.32 10.14 -3.21
CA ILE A 91 -12.75 9.93 -3.46
C ILE A 91 -13.52 11.26 -3.36
N VAL A 92 -13.23 12.08 -2.35
CA VAL A 92 -13.86 13.41 -2.19
C VAL A 92 -13.55 14.31 -3.39
N LEU A 93 -12.30 14.34 -3.86
CA LEU A 93 -11.91 15.12 -5.03
C LEU A 93 -12.57 14.59 -6.31
N ALA A 94 -12.66 13.27 -6.49
CA ALA A 94 -13.34 12.65 -7.63
C ALA A 94 -14.83 13.01 -7.67
N ARG A 95 -15.53 12.93 -6.52
CA ARG A 95 -16.94 13.34 -6.40
C ARG A 95 -17.14 14.82 -6.69
N ARG A 96 -16.26 15.70 -6.17
CA ARG A 96 -16.33 17.14 -6.43
C ARG A 96 -16.11 17.46 -7.91
N ASN A 97 -15.16 16.79 -8.56
CA ASN A 97 -14.90 16.95 -9.99
C ASN A 97 -16.09 16.47 -10.83
N HIS A 98 -16.73 15.37 -10.43
CA HIS A 98 -17.94 14.87 -11.10
C HIS A 98 -19.11 15.84 -10.94
N ALA A 99 -19.37 16.35 -9.73
CA ALA A 99 -20.46 17.29 -9.46
C ALA A 99 -20.29 18.65 -10.17
N ALA A 100 -19.05 19.06 -10.45
CA ALA A 100 -18.75 20.29 -11.20
C ALA A 100 -19.00 20.16 -12.72
N ARG A 101 -19.26 18.95 -13.25
CA ARG A 101 -19.60 18.73 -14.66
C ARG A 101 -21.08 19.01 -14.88
N GLN A 102 -21.44 20.26 -15.18
CA GLN A 102 -22.83 20.68 -15.45
C GLN A 102 -23.29 20.55 -16.91
N GLN A 103 -22.44 20.11 -17.83
CA GLN A 103 -22.84 19.81 -19.21
C GLN A 103 -22.18 18.51 -19.66
N ASP A 104 -22.99 17.51 -20.05
CA ASP A 104 -22.52 16.42 -20.89
C ASP A 104 -21.99 17.06 -22.18
N TYR A 105 -20.72 16.80 -22.50
CA TYR A 105 -20.05 17.37 -23.66
C TYR A 105 -20.88 17.10 -24.93
N SER A 106 -21.50 18.14 -25.48
CA SER A 106 -22.14 18.12 -26.82
C SER A 106 -21.14 17.91 -27.96
N GLN A 107 -19.85 17.75 -27.63
CA GLN A 107 -18.76 17.47 -28.54
C GLN A 107 -17.89 16.40 -27.89
N HIS A 108 -17.99 15.15 -28.31
CA HIS A 108 -17.07 14.07 -27.92
C HIS A 108 -15.68 14.32 -28.53
N ARG A 109 -15.00 15.40 -28.12
CA ARG A 109 -13.55 15.50 -28.28
C ARG A 109 -12.97 14.59 -27.21
N TYR A 110 -12.54 13.39 -27.62
CA TYR A 110 -11.63 12.55 -26.86
C TYR A 110 -10.36 13.35 -26.56
N SER A 111 -10.43 14.21 -25.54
CA SER A 111 -9.26 14.81 -24.93
C SER A 111 -8.51 13.66 -24.28
N GLN A 112 -7.24 13.50 -24.68
CA GLN A 112 -6.34 12.46 -24.17
C GLN A 112 -6.22 12.47 -22.63
N ALA A 113 -6.68 13.53 -21.95
CA ALA A 113 -6.79 13.63 -20.50
C ALA A 113 -7.85 12.71 -19.85
N SER A 114 -8.77 12.12 -20.61
CA SER A 114 -9.83 11.23 -20.08
C SER A 114 -9.33 9.83 -19.70
N SER A 115 -8.29 9.33 -20.38
CA SER A 115 -7.75 7.99 -20.17
C SER A 115 -6.93 7.86 -18.86
N PRO A 116 -5.96 8.75 -18.57
CA PRO A 116 -5.07 8.60 -17.40
C PRO A 116 -5.81 8.68 -16.07
N ALA A 117 -6.78 9.60 -15.94
CA ALA A 117 -7.56 9.76 -14.71
C ALA A 117 -8.48 8.55 -14.41
N ARG A 118 -8.99 7.88 -15.45
CA ARG A 118 -9.79 6.66 -15.30
C ARG A 118 -8.90 5.50 -14.81
N TRP A 119 -7.71 5.34 -15.40
CA TRP A 119 -6.76 4.31 -14.97
C TRP A 119 -6.23 4.52 -13.55
N MET A 120 -6.08 5.77 -13.08
CA MET A 120 -5.69 6.08 -11.69
C MET A 120 -6.73 5.60 -10.66
N MET A 121 -8.03 5.77 -10.94
CA MET A 121 -9.09 5.29 -10.06
C MET A 121 -9.22 3.77 -10.07
N VAL A 122 -9.09 3.14 -11.24
CA VAL A 122 -9.15 1.67 -11.36
C VAL A 122 -7.95 1.04 -10.65
N SER A 123 -6.73 1.51 -10.90
CA SER A 123 -5.52 1.00 -10.24
C SER A 123 -5.59 1.19 -8.73
N GLY A 124 -6.02 2.37 -8.24
CA GLY A 124 -6.18 2.62 -6.82
C GLY A 124 -7.19 1.70 -6.14
N PHE A 125 -8.32 1.42 -6.80
CA PHE A 125 -9.31 0.48 -6.28
C PHE A 125 -8.79 -0.97 -6.25
N LEU A 126 -8.13 -1.43 -7.31
CA LEU A 126 -7.50 -2.75 -7.35
C LEU A 126 -6.45 -2.90 -6.25
N LEU A 127 -5.63 -1.87 -6.02
CA LEU A 127 -4.65 -1.85 -4.93
C LEU A 127 -5.29 -1.90 -3.55
N LEU A 128 -6.41 -1.20 -3.33
CA LEU A 128 -7.11 -1.27 -2.05
C LEU A 128 -7.59 -2.69 -1.74
N LEU A 129 -8.18 -3.37 -2.74
CA LEU A 129 -8.57 -4.78 -2.61
C LEU A 129 -7.36 -5.68 -2.36
N PHE A 130 -6.27 -5.45 -3.08
CA PHE A 130 -5.02 -6.19 -2.90
C PHE A 130 -4.43 -6.00 -1.50
N VAL A 131 -4.42 -4.79 -0.95
CA VAL A 131 -3.92 -4.53 0.42
C VAL A 131 -4.75 -5.30 1.44
N ILE A 132 -6.07 -5.32 1.32
CA ILE A 132 -6.94 -6.10 2.22
C ILE A 132 -6.61 -7.59 2.11
N PHE A 133 -6.56 -8.12 0.89
CA PHE A 133 -6.19 -9.50 0.63
C PHE A 133 -4.81 -9.84 1.22
N HIS A 134 -3.82 -8.98 0.98
CA HIS A 134 -2.43 -9.14 1.41
C HIS A 134 -2.32 -9.22 2.94
N LEU A 135 -3.04 -8.34 3.65
CA LEU A 135 -3.10 -8.38 5.12
C LEU A 135 -3.78 -9.66 5.62
N LEU A 136 -4.90 -10.06 5.00
CA LEU A 136 -5.57 -11.31 5.36
C LEU A 136 -4.67 -12.54 5.16
N GLN A 137 -3.83 -12.54 4.13
CA GLN A 137 -2.92 -13.64 3.86
C GLN A 137 -1.70 -13.65 4.79
N PHE A 138 -0.94 -12.55 4.87
CA PHE A 138 0.38 -12.53 5.51
C PHE A 138 0.45 -11.86 6.88
N THR A 139 -0.58 -11.10 7.27
CA THR A 139 -0.67 -10.53 8.63
C THR A 139 -1.57 -11.38 9.53
N PHE A 140 -2.73 -11.79 9.01
CA PHE A 140 -3.74 -12.51 9.81
C PHE A 140 -3.77 -14.02 9.55
N GLY A 141 -3.07 -14.51 8.52
CA GLY A 141 -3.00 -15.95 8.22
C GLY A 141 -4.34 -16.59 7.84
N LYS A 142 -5.32 -15.81 7.38
CA LYS A 142 -6.69 -16.28 7.10
C LYS A 142 -6.86 -16.90 5.72
N ILE A 143 -5.99 -16.57 4.77
CA ILE A 143 -6.12 -16.97 3.35
C ILE A 143 -4.82 -17.62 2.82
N SER A 144 -3.98 -18.17 3.68
CA SER A 144 -2.68 -18.74 3.28
C SER A 144 -2.82 -20.01 2.43
N GLY A 145 -3.92 -20.77 2.59
CA GLY A 145 -4.11 -22.05 1.91
C GLY A 145 -3.10 -23.13 2.30
N ALA A 146 -2.28 -22.86 3.32
CA ALA A 146 -1.27 -23.69 3.95
C ALA A 146 -1.13 -23.25 5.43
N PRO A 147 -0.52 -24.06 6.31
CA PRO A 147 -0.32 -23.67 7.70
C PRO A 147 0.43 -22.33 7.80
N PHE A 148 -0.18 -21.35 8.45
CA PHE A 148 0.46 -20.07 8.75
C PHE A 148 1.19 -20.20 10.10
N VAL A 149 2.49 -19.94 10.10
CA VAL A 149 3.31 -19.98 11.31
C VAL A 149 3.86 -18.59 11.59
N GLU A 150 3.52 -18.02 12.75
CA GLU A 150 3.99 -16.70 13.13
C GLU A 150 5.53 -16.66 13.22
N GLY A 151 6.13 -15.59 12.71
CA GLY A 151 7.59 -15.41 12.69
C GLY A 151 8.34 -16.18 11.59
N LYS A 152 7.72 -17.15 10.93
CA LYS A 152 8.30 -17.93 9.81
C LYS A 152 7.90 -17.35 8.45
N VAL A 153 8.36 -16.13 8.16
CA VAL A 153 7.99 -15.38 6.95
C VAL A 153 8.37 -16.12 5.67
N TYR A 154 9.58 -16.69 5.61
CA TYR A 154 10.04 -17.45 4.45
C TYR A 154 9.11 -18.62 4.13
N ALA A 155 8.78 -19.44 5.14
CA ALA A 155 7.91 -20.60 4.97
C ALA A 155 6.50 -20.18 4.53
N ASN A 156 5.93 -19.16 5.18
CA ASN A 156 4.61 -18.64 4.82
C ASN A 156 4.56 -18.14 3.37
N LEU A 157 5.61 -17.44 2.89
CA LEU A 157 5.71 -17.01 1.49
C LEU A 157 5.86 -18.20 0.55
N TYR A 158 6.78 -19.12 0.86
CA TYR A 158 7.05 -20.29 0.05
C TYR A 158 5.79 -21.11 -0.20
N TYR A 159 5.09 -21.49 0.87
CA TYR A 159 3.88 -22.31 0.77
C TYR A 159 2.69 -21.57 0.13
N ALA A 160 2.56 -20.26 0.37
CA ALA A 160 1.55 -19.46 -0.31
C ALA A 160 1.79 -19.45 -1.84
N PHE A 161 3.02 -19.19 -2.28
CA PHE A 161 3.33 -19.06 -3.71
C PHE A 161 3.51 -20.39 -4.45
N GLN A 162 3.48 -21.55 -3.77
CA GLN A 162 3.26 -22.84 -4.45
C GLN A 162 1.91 -22.88 -5.17
N LYS A 163 0.94 -22.05 -4.75
CA LYS A 163 -0.34 -21.91 -5.44
C LYS A 163 -0.23 -20.85 -6.53
N TRP A 164 -0.19 -21.31 -7.78
CA TRP A 164 0.02 -20.44 -8.96
C TRP A 164 -0.95 -19.26 -9.03
N PHE A 165 -2.20 -19.42 -8.58
CA PHE A 165 -3.20 -18.35 -8.60
C PHE A 165 -2.89 -17.22 -7.60
N PHE A 166 -2.27 -17.53 -6.45
CA PHE A 166 -1.77 -16.50 -5.54
C PHE A 166 -0.62 -15.74 -6.18
N ALA A 167 0.34 -16.44 -6.81
CA ALA A 167 1.42 -15.78 -7.52
C ALA A 167 0.89 -14.86 -8.65
N ALA A 168 -0.04 -15.34 -9.47
CA ALA A 168 -0.65 -14.56 -10.55
C ALA A 168 -1.33 -13.28 -10.04
N MET A 169 -2.09 -13.36 -8.95
CA MET A 169 -2.73 -12.19 -8.35
C MET A 169 -1.71 -11.15 -7.86
N TYR A 170 -0.59 -11.57 -7.26
CA TYR A 170 0.47 -10.64 -6.85
C TYR A 170 1.13 -9.99 -8.06
N VAL A 171 1.36 -10.72 -9.15
CA VAL A 171 1.90 -10.14 -10.40
C VAL A 171 0.98 -9.07 -10.96
N VAL A 172 -0.34 -9.34 -11.01
CA VAL A 172 -1.34 -8.35 -11.44
C VAL A 172 -1.35 -7.13 -10.51
N ALA A 173 -1.27 -7.35 -9.20
CA ALA A 173 -1.21 -6.26 -8.23
C ALA A 173 0.06 -5.41 -8.38
N MET A 174 1.21 -6.01 -8.67
CA MET A 174 2.45 -5.27 -8.93
C MET A 174 2.37 -4.46 -10.22
N ALA A 175 1.72 -4.98 -11.26
CA ALA A 175 1.46 -4.20 -12.48
C ALA A 175 0.53 -3.00 -12.19
N ALA A 176 -0.54 -3.21 -11.42
CA ALA A 176 -1.42 -2.13 -10.98
C ALA A 176 -0.69 -1.09 -10.13
N LEU A 177 0.22 -1.54 -9.24
CA LEU A 177 1.06 -0.68 -8.42
C LEU A 177 2.00 0.18 -9.25
N ALA A 178 2.70 -0.43 -10.21
CA ALA A 178 3.59 0.28 -11.13
C ALA A 178 2.84 1.35 -11.93
N LEU A 179 1.66 1.00 -12.47
CA LEU A 179 0.80 1.96 -13.14
C LEU A 179 0.36 3.09 -12.21
N HIS A 180 -0.06 2.77 -10.98
CA HIS A 180 -0.51 3.77 -10.01
C HIS A 180 0.60 4.75 -9.62
N ILE A 181 1.80 4.24 -9.34
CA ILE A 181 2.97 5.08 -9.01
C ILE A 181 3.37 5.94 -10.20
N ASN A 182 3.45 5.38 -11.41
CA ASN A 182 3.81 6.14 -12.63
C ASN A 182 2.81 7.27 -12.97
N HIS A 183 1.57 7.18 -12.50
CA HIS A 183 0.60 8.28 -12.64
C HIS A 183 0.63 9.26 -11.47
N GLY A 184 1.10 8.80 -10.29
CA GLY A 184 1.13 9.58 -9.06
C GLY A 184 2.40 10.43 -8.89
N VAL A 185 3.48 10.07 -9.59
CA VAL A 185 4.76 10.80 -9.68
C VAL A 185 4.83 11.52 -11.02
#